data_AF-A0A0P8WDL0-F1
#
_entry.id   AF-A0A0P8WDL0-F1
#
_cell.length_a   1.000
_cell.length_b   1.000
_cell.length_c   1.000
_cell.angle_alpha   90.00
_cell.angle_beta   90.00
_cell.angle_gamma   90.00
#
_symmetry.space_group_name_H-M   'P 1'
#
loop_
_entity.id
_entity.type
_entity.pdbx_description
1 polymer ?
#
loop_
_entity_poly.entity_id
_entity_poly.type
_entity_poly.pdbx_seq_one_letter_code
_entity_poly.pdbx_strand_id
1 'polypeptide(L)'
;MENHGNDHGHTHEHEHKYMHEHEHNHDHSHNHDHDHIHTHDHSHVHDDNHEHEHGESYSNDEKNDLDKIKILLPHWIEHNQEHQKSYEDWAKKAEAMNKKDTAQLIMEAVELVSKANEALKSAQISLE
;
A
#
# COMPACT_ATOMS: atom_id res chain seq x y z
N MET A 1 -0.12 -65.82 16.35
CA MET A 1 -0.93 -65.65 17.57
C MET A 1 -0.07 -64.82 18.51
N GLU A 2 -0.37 -63.52 18.63
CA GLU A 2 -1.18 -62.99 19.73
C GLU A 2 -0.38 -63.06 21.04
N ASN A 3 -0.35 -62.09 21.94
CA ASN A 3 -0.91 -60.77 22.04
C ASN A 3 -0.30 -60.21 23.35
N HIS A 4 -0.25 -58.88 23.44
CA HIS A 4 -0.14 -58.02 24.63
C HIS A 4 0.32 -58.56 25.99
N GLY A 5 1.20 -57.78 26.62
CA GLY A 5 1.42 -57.81 28.07
C GLY A 5 2.23 -56.62 28.55
N ASN A 6 1.57 -55.46 28.61
CA ASN A 6 2.06 -54.25 29.26
C ASN A 6 2.34 -54.52 30.75
N ASP A 7 3.54 -54.24 31.24
CA ASP A 7 3.71 -53.85 32.64
C ASP A 7 4.90 -52.91 32.83
N HIS A 8 4.65 -51.92 33.67
CA HIS A 8 5.23 -50.61 33.71
C HIS A 8 6.03 -50.50 35.01
N GLY A 9 7.37 -50.43 34.92
CA GLY A 9 8.25 -50.28 36.07
C GLY A 9 8.85 -48.88 36.14
N HIS A 10 8.53 -48.13 37.18
CA HIS A 10 9.26 -46.92 37.58
C HIS A 10 9.68 -47.03 39.03
N THR A 11 10.92 -46.66 39.36
CA THR A 11 11.27 -45.93 40.59
C THR A 11 12.62 -45.19 40.41
N HIS A 12 12.63 -43.96 40.98
CA HIS A 12 13.62 -42.86 41.10
C HIS A 12 15.05 -43.20 41.54
N GLU A 13 16.08 -42.34 41.64
CA GLU A 13 16.53 -40.97 41.27
C GLU A 13 17.98 -40.96 41.86
N HIS A 14 19.10 -40.64 41.18
CA HIS A 14 19.60 -39.29 40.94
C HIS A 14 21.00 -39.33 40.28
N GLU A 15 21.28 -38.28 39.48
CA GLU A 15 22.54 -37.51 39.40
C GLU A 15 23.75 -38.04 38.60
N HIS A 16 23.76 -37.75 37.29
CA HIS A 16 25.00 -37.31 36.62
C HIS A 16 24.78 -36.06 35.78
N LYS A 17 25.54 -35.04 36.19
CA LYS A 17 25.63 -33.69 35.65
C LYS A 17 25.98 -33.72 34.17
N TYR A 18 25.17 -32.98 33.38
CA TYR A 18 25.48 -32.51 32.04
C TYR A 18 25.68 -33.60 30.97
N MET A 19 24.58 -34.24 30.56
CA MET A 19 24.50 -34.78 29.20
C MET A 19 24.03 -33.66 28.27
N HIS A 20 24.94 -33.19 27.43
CA HIS A 20 24.57 -32.33 26.31
C HIS A 20 23.98 -33.23 25.23
N GLU A 21 22.65 -33.30 25.15
CA GLU A 21 22.01 -33.69 23.90
C GLU A 21 22.27 -32.57 22.88
N HIS A 22 22.81 -32.95 21.73
CA HIS A 22 22.98 -32.02 20.62
C HIS A 22 21.59 -31.75 20.05
N GLU A 23 20.99 -30.62 20.44
CA GLU A 23 19.91 -30.02 19.65
C GLU A 23 20.47 -29.68 18.27
N HIS A 24 19.89 -30.30 17.25
CA HIS A 24 20.04 -29.84 15.89
C HIS A 24 19.32 -28.50 15.76
N ASN A 25 20.05 -27.41 15.99
CA ASN A 25 19.64 -26.10 15.54
C ASN A 25 19.68 -26.10 14.02
N HIS A 26 18.52 -26.32 13.42
CA HIS A 26 18.32 -26.03 12.02
C HIS A 26 18.24 -24.51 11.89
N ASP A 27 19.31 -23.89 11.39
CA ASP A 27 19.25 -22.50 10.96
C ASP A 27 18.31 -22.43 9.74
N HIS A 28 17.11 -21.96 9.97
CA HIS A 28 16.20 -21.57 8.92
C HIS A 28 16.48 -20.11 8.57
N SER A 29 17.36 -19.91 7.60
CA SER A 29 17.44 -18.65 6.86
C SER A 29 16.16 -18.47 6.05
N HIS A 30 15.14 -17.86 6.66
CA HIS A 30 14.00 -17.32 5.93
C HIS A 30 14.43 -16.02 5.26
N ASN A 31 14.52 -16.04 3.93
CA ASN A 31 14.60 -14.81 3.17
C ASN A 31 13.20 -14.17 3.22
N HIS A 32 13.04 -13.17 4.08
CA HIS A 32 11.86 -12.33 4.08
C HIS A 32 12.05 -11.25 3.01
N ASP A 33 11.23 -11.29 1.97
CA ASP A 33 11.01 -10.12 1.12
C ASP A 33 10.18 -9.13 1.95
N HIS A 34 10.89 -8.25 2.65
CA HIS A 34 10.30 -7.09 3.27
C HIS A 34 10.52 -5.91 2.33
N ASP A 35 9.41 -5.38 1.81
CA ASP A 35 9.38 -4.07 1.18
C ASP A 35 9.59 -3.01 2.28
N HIS A 36 10.85 -2.83 2.69
CA HIS A 36 11.25 -1.75 3.56
C HIS A 36 11.64 -0.56 2.69
N ILE A 37 10.75 0.44 2.75
CA ILE A 37 11.02 1.80 2.32
C ILE A 37 12.27 2.29 3.04
N HIS A 38 13.39 2.33 2.33
CA HIS A 38 14.57 3.06 2.76
C HIS A 38 14.27 4.56 2.64
N THR A 39 13.94 5.21 3.75
CA THR A 39 14.08 6.66 3.84
C THR A 39 15.57 6.96 3.95
N HIS A 40 16.17 7.31 2.81
CA HIS A 40 17.52 7.83 2.78
C HIS A 40 17.47 9.31 3.22
N ASP A 41 18.04 9.63 4.37
CA ASP A 41 18.36 11.03 4.67
C ASP A 41 19.52 11.42 3.76
N HIS A 42 19.24 12.31 2.81
CA HIS A 42 20.25 13.02 2.06
C HIS A 42 20.40 14.41 2.68
N SER A 43 21.29 14.52 3.66
CA SER A 43 21.85 15.80 4.05
C SER A 43 22.65 16.36 2.87
N HIS A 44 22.00 17.19 2.06
CA HIS A 44 22.65 18.01 1.05
C HIS A 44 22.90 19.39 1.67
N VAL A 45 24.16 19.71 1.92
CA VAL A 45 24.58 21.08 2.24
C VAL A 45 24.47 21.88 0.95
N HIS A 46 23.52 22.83 0.91
CA HIS A 46 23.54 23.88 -0.08
C HIS A 46 24.12 25.13 0.58
N ASP A 47 25.41 25.34 0.33
CA ASP A 47 25.99 26.69 0.29
C ASP A 47 25.52 27.29 -1.03
N ASP A 48 24.30 27.79 -1.04
CA ASP A 48 23.83 28.72 -2.05
C ASP A 48 22.81 29.61 -1.37
N ASN A 49 23.26 30.83 -1.10
CA ASN A 49 22.45 31.93 -0.66
C ASN A 49 21.42 32.25 -1.76
N HIS A 50 20.30 31.52 -1.76
CA HIS A 50 19.12 31.90 -2.51
C HIS A 50 18.07 32.44 -1.54
N GLU A 51 18.17 33.74 -1.35
CA GLU A 51 17.17 34.61 -0.78
C GLU A 51 15.91 34.52 -1.67
N HIS A 52 14.99 33.63 -1.33
CA HIS A 52 13.63 33.69 -1.85
C HIS A 52 12.81 34.57 -0.92
N GLU A 53 12.84 35.85 -1.25
CA GLU A 53 11.94 36.88 -0.78
C GLU A 53 10.50 36.42 -1.08
N HIS A 54 9.83 35.82 -0.09
CA HIS A 54 8.37 35.70 -0.09
C HIS A 54 7.79 37.09 0.21
N GLY A 55 7.89 37.94 -0.80
CA GLY A 55 7.13 39.18 -0.88
C GLY A 55 5.64 38.82 -0.95
N GLU A 56 4.99 38.81 0.20
CA GLU A 56 3.54 38.77 0.30
C GLU A 56 2.97 40.02 -0.36
N SER A 57 2.47 39.86 -1.58
CA SER A 57 1.69 40.87 -2.28
C SER A 57 0.29 40.32 -2.52
N TYR A 58 -0.53 40.40 -1.47
CA TYR A 58 -1.97 40.21 -1.50
C TYR A 58 -2.62 41.17 -2.49
N SER A 59 -2.66 40.82 -3.79
CA SER A 59 -3.43 41.52 -4.83
C SER A 59 -3.54 40.76 -6.18
N ASN A 60 -3.10 39.49 -6.29
CA ASN A 60 -3.17 38.73 -7.56
C ASN A 60 -3.48 37.22 -7.39
N ASP A 61 -3.84 36.75 -6.20
CA ASP A 61 -4.05 35.32 -5.90
C ASP A 61 -5.22 34.69 -6.65
N GLU A 62 -6.36 35.38 -6.78
CA GLU A 62 -7.56 34.80 -7.40
C GLU A 62 -7.37 34.46 -8.89
N LYS A 63 -6.62 35.30 -9.62
CA LYS A 63 -6.30 35.04 -11.03
C LYS A 63 -5.35 33.85 -11.15
N ASN A 64 -4.38 33.74 -10.24
CA ASN A 64 -3.46 32.62 -10.17
C ASN A 64 -4.19 31.31 -9.85
N ASP A 65 -5.12 31.33 -8.90
CA ASP A 65 -5.89 30.15 -8.53
C ASP A 65 -6.88 29.73 -9.61
N LEU A 66 -7.50 30.67 -10.33
CA LEU A 66 -8.32 30.35 -11.51
C LEU A 66 -7.50 29.66 -12.60
N ASP A 67 -6.29 30.16 -12.89
CA ASP A 67 -5.38 29.56 -13.86
C ASP A 67 -4.94 28.15 -13.41
N LYS A 68 -4.69 27.94 -12.11
CA LYS A 68 -4.43 26.60 -11.55
C LYS A 68 -5.63 25.67 -11.73
N ILE A 69 -6.85 26.11 -11.43
CA ILE A 69 -8.06 25.28 -11.58
C ILE A 69 -8.22 24.81 -13.03
N LYS A 70 -7.98 25.69 -14.00
CA LYS A 70 -8.03 25.35 -15.44
C LYS A 70 -7.03 24.27 -15.85
N ILE A 71 -5.90 24.16 -15.15
CA ILE A 71 -4.89 23.12 -15.37
C ILE A 71 -5.25 21.84 -14.59
N LEU A 72 -5.74 21.97 -13.36
CA LEU A 72 -6.03 20.85 -12.47
C LEU A 72 -7.24 20.01 -12.91
N LEU A 73 -8.31 20.64 -13.39
CA LEU A 73 -9.52 19.93 -13.82
C LEU A 73 -9.25 18.85 -14.90
N PRO A 74 -8.60 19.15 -16.03
CA PRO A 74 -8.28 18.12 -17.02
C PRO A 74 -7.32 17.06 -16.47
N HIS A 75 -6.35 17.47 -15.64
CA HIS A 75 -5.41 16.54 -15.01
C HIS A 75 -6.11 15.53 -14.07
N TRP A 76 -7.04 15.99 -13.22
CA TRP A 76 -7.80 15.10 -12.35
C TRP A 76 -8.71 14.15 -13.13
N ILE A 77 -9.30 14.60 -14.24
CA ILE A 77 -10.11 13.73 -15.11
C ILE A 77 -9.24 12.62 -15.70
N GLU A 78 -8.06 12.96 -16.25
CA GLU A 78 -7.12 11.99 -16.80
C GLU A 78 -6.67 10.98 -15.74
N HIS A 79 -6.24 11.47 -14.57
CA HIS A 79 -5.79 10.61 -13.48
C HIS A 79 -6.90 9.68 -12.97
N ASN A 80 -8.13 10.18 -12.87
CA ASN A 80 -9.29 9.35 -12.51
C ASN A 80 -9.55 8.25 -13.55
N GLN A 81 -9.34 8.50 -14.83
CA GLN A 81 -9.47 7.47 -15.88
C GLN A 81 -8.41 6.37 -15.73
N GLU A 82 -7.18 6.72 -15.35
CA GLU A 82 -6.13 5.74 -15.03
C GLU A 82 -6.53 4.85 -13.85
N HIS A 83 -7.09 5.47 -12.79
CA HIS A 83 -7.63 4.74 -11.65
C HIS A 83 -8.78 3.81 -12.04
N GLN A 84 -9.75 4.29 -12.83
CA GLN A 84 -10.86 3.46 -13.32
C GLN A 84 -10.35 2.21 -14.05
N LYS A 85 -9.40 2.37 -14.98
CA LYS A 85 -8.80 1.23 -15.69
C LYS A 85 -8.14 0.23 -14.74
N SER A 86 -7.37 0.74 -13.77
CA SER A 86 -6.74 -0.10 -12.75
C SER A 86 -7.77 -0.86 -11.91
N TYR A 87 -8.84 -0.19 -11.50
CA TYR A 87 -9.93 -0.78 -10.73
C TYR A 87 -10.68 -1.86 -11.53
N GLU A 88 -10.97 -1.62 -12.80
CA GLU A 88 -11.58 -2.62 -13.68
C GLU A 88 -10.71 -3.89 -13.79
N ASP A 89 -9.39 -3.74 -13.92
CA ASP A 89 -8.48 -4.89 -13.96
C ASP A 89 -8.43 -5.65 -12.63
N TRP A 90 -8.53 -4.95 -11.50
CA TRP A 90 -8.64 -5.58 -10.19
C TRP A 90 -10.00 -6.23 -9.94
N ALA A 91 -11.09 -5.67 -10.44
CA ALA A 91 -12.41 -6.28 -10.39
C ALA A 91 -12.39 -7.62 -11.14
N LYS A 92 -11.83 -7.67 -12.36
CA LYS A 92 -11.65 -8.92 -13.14
C LYS A 92 -10.82 -9.95 -12.37
N LYS A 93 -9.74 -9.53 -11.72
CA LYS A 93 -8.92 -10.43 -10.87
C LYS A 93 -9.71 -10.95 -9.68
N ALA A 94 -10.50 -10.11 -9.02
CA ALA A 94 -11.35 -10.50 -7.90
C ALA A 94 -12.42 -11.52 -8.32
N GLU A 95 -13.04 -11.34 -9.49
CA GLU A 95 -13.96 -12.33 -10.07
C GLU A 95 -13.27 -13.68 -10.34
N ALA A 96 -12.06 -13.66 -10.92
CA ALA A 96 -11.26 -14.86 -11.17
C ALA A 96 -10.91 -15.62 -9.86
N MET A 97 -10.84 -14.92 -8.73
CA MET A 97 -10.65 -15.49 -7.39
C MET A 97 -11.96 -15.90 -6.70
N ASN A 98 -13.09 -15.92 -7.41
CA ASN A 98 -14.44 -16.17 -6.87
C ASN A 98 -14.86 -15.17 -5.77
N LYS A 99 -14.31 -13.95 -5.77
CA LYS A 99 -14.66 -12.86 -4.83
C LYS A 99 -15.66 -11.90 -5.49
N LYS A 100 -16.86 -12.40 -5.80
CA LYS A 100 -17.89 -11.66 -6.55
C LYS A 100 -18.32 -10.36 -5.85
N ASP A 101 -18.60 -10.41 -4.56
CA ASP A 101 -19.01 -9.22 -3.80
C ASP A 101 -17.92 -8.13 -3.82
N THR A 102 -16.65 -8.54 -3.70
CA THR A 102 -15.51 -7.62 -3.80
C THR A 102 -15.41 -7.01 -5.20
N ALA A 103 -15.54 -7.82 -6.26
CA ALA A 103 -15.52 -7.31 -7.63
C ALA A 103 -16.66 -6.31 -7.87
N GLN A 104 -17.86 -6.58 -7.35
CA GLN A 104 -19.00 -5.70 -7.46
C GLN A 104 -18.75 -4.35 -6.77
N LEU A 105 -18.18 -4.34 -5.56
CA LEU A 105 -17.83 -3.11 -4.86
C LEU A 105 -16.73 -2.30 -5.58
N ILE A 106 -15.75 -2.99 -6.20
CA ILE A 106 -14.73 -2.31 -7.02
C ILE A 106 -15.37 -1.69 -8.27
N MET A 107 -16.31 -2.37 -8.92
CA MET A 107 -17.06 -1.81 -10.06
C MET A 107 -17.93 -0.63 -9.64
N GLU A 108 -18.53 -0.65 -8.44
CA GLU A 108 -19.23 0.51 -7.90
C GLU A 108 -18.29 1.71 -7.72
N ALA A 109 -17.05 1.49 -7.27
CA ALA A 109 -16.05 2.55 -7.21
C ALA A 109 -15.72 3.11 -8.61
N VAL A 110 -15.63 2.26 -9.65
CA VAL A 110 -15.45 2.71 -11.05
C VAL A 110 -16.59 3.64 -11.48
N GLU A 111 -17.84 3.30 -11.16
CA GLU A 111 -19.00 4.14 -11.47
C GLU A 111 -18.98 5.48 -10.74
N LEU A 112 -18.58 5.48 -9.47
CA LEU A 112 -18.47 6.73 -8.68
C LEU A 112 -17.40 7.65 -9.22
N VAL A 113 -16.24 7.11 -9.63
CA VAL A 113 -15.19 7.90 -10.29
C VAL A 113 -15.67 8.42 -11.65
N SER A 114 -16.50 7.66 -12.39
CA SER A 114 -17.12 8.14 -13.63
C SER A 114 -18.01 9.36 -13.39
N LYS A 115 -18.86 9.31 -12.35
CA LYS A 115 -19.72 10.42 -11.95
C LYS A 115 -18.90 11.64 -11.51
N ALA A 116 -17.79 11.41 -10.79
CA ALA A 116 -16.87 12.49 -10.44
C ALA A 116 -16.29 13.16 -11.69
N ASN A 117 -15.88 12.37 -12.69
CA ASN A 117 -15.38 12.90 -13.97
C ASN A 117 -16.43 13.71 -14.74
N GLU A 118 -17.70 13.32 -14.72
CA GLU A 118 -18.80 14.09 -15.33
C GLU A 118 -18.98 15.45 -14.63
N ALA A 119 -18.91 15.48 -13.30
CA ALA A 119 -18.98 16.72 -12.53
C ALA A 119 -17.76 17.62 -12.81
N LEU A 120 -16.54 17.06 -12.87
CA LEU A 120 -15.33 17.80 -13.20
C LEU A 120 -15.36 18.38 -14.62
N LYS A 121 -15.89 17.64 -15.60
CA LYS A 121 -16.13 18.16 -16.96
C LYS A 121 -17.13 19.30 -16.97
N SER A 122 -18.21 19.19 -16.19
CA SER A 122 -19.19 20.26 -16.06
C SER A 122 -18.58 21.51 -15.42
N ALA A 123 -17.70 21.33 -14.42
CA ALA A 123 -16.93 22.42 -13.83
C ALA A 123 -16.01 23.07 -14.88
N GLN A 124 -15.33 22.28 -15.71
CA GLN A 124 -14.47 22.80 -16.79
C GLN A 124 -15.27 23.67 -17.78
N ILE A 125 -16.43 23.19 -18.23
CA ILE A 125 -17.34 23.95 -19.12
C ILE A 125 -17.81 25.25 -18.47
N SER A 126 -18.04 25.26 -17.14
CA SER A 126 -18.49 26.47 -16.44
C SER A 126 -17.44 27.59 -16.34
N LEU A 127 -16.17 27.28 -16.66
CA LEU A 127 -15.06 28.24 -16.66
C LEU A 127 -14.78 28.83 -18.06
N GLU A 128 -15.43 28.31 -19.09
CA GLU A 128 -15.36 28.79 -20.49
C GLU A 128 -16.40 29.88 -20.76
#